data_AF-A0A5N6SHD9-F1
#
_entry.id   AF-A0A5N6SHD9-F1
#
_cell.length_a   1.000
_cell.length_b   1.000
_cell.length_c   1.000
_cell.angle_alpha   90.00
_cell.angle_beta   90.00
_cell.angle_gamma   90.00
#
_symmetry.space_group_name_H-M   'P 1'
#
loop_
_entity.id
_entity.type
_entity.pdbx_description
1 polymer ?
#
loop_
_entity_poly.entity_id
_entity_poly.type
_entity_poly.pdbx_seq_one_letter_code
_entity_poly.pdbx_strand_id
1 'polypeptide(L)'
;MHPPSPQLLRALRTSISAPKVTNQLCANARWVSPISRITPYIQTYRNNSSHARPVRMVPRAHTAKPASRDRGPQSTEDTQTDFAALNVLGNIPAPTTAIDACLDNGFHLDNGLKLTNGDGLLLVGGEAFSWRPWTATGGEKNAMVNEKGQFEVDEQAWGLLGLVWPRPDLLIIGMGASVFPLSPETRRRINALGVRVEVLDTRNAAAQFNLLATERGVSEIAAAMIPIGWKGR
;
A
#
# COMPACT_ATOMS: atom_id res chain seq x y z
N MET A 1 -50.28 -14.91 -23.06
CA MET A 1 -48.89 -15.13 -22.60
C MET A 1 -48.52 -16.56 -22.93
N HIS A 2 -47.65 -16.77 -23.92
CA HIS A 2 -47.20 -18.12 -24.31
C HIS A 2 -45.93 -18.48 -23.53
N PRO A 3 -45.84 -19.69 -22.95
CA PRO A 3 -44.61 -20.14 -22.31
C PRO A 3 -43.54 -20.49 -23.36
N PRO A 4 -42.25 -20.18 -23.12
CA PRO A 4 -41.18 -20.45 -24.08
C PRO A 4 -40.89 -21.95 -24.21
N SER A 5 -40.54 -22.37 -25.43
CA SER A 5 -40.34 -23.78 -25.82
C SER A 5 -39.11 -24.43 -25.14
N PRO A 6 -39.21 -25.68 -24.67
CA PRO A 6 -38.14 -26.38 -23.94
C PRO A 6 -36.93 -26.79 -24.80
N GLN A 7 -36.97 -26.58 -26.12
CA GLN A 7 -35.88 -26.96 -27.02
C GLN A 7 -34.69 -25.98 -26.97
N LEU A 8 -34.93 -24.71 -26.58
CA LEU A 8 -33.89 -23.68 -26.47
C LEU A 8 -32.99 -23.89 -25.23
N LEU A 9 -33.54 -24.48 -24.16
CA LEU A 9 -32.79 -24.82 -22.94
C LEU A 9 -31.82 -26.00 -23.11
N ARG A 10 -31.96 -26.80 -24.17
CA ARG A 10 -31.07 -27.94 -24.43
C ARG A 10 -29.82 -27.57 -25.23
N ALA A 11 -29.83 -26.42 -25.90
CA ALA A 11 -28.70 -25.93 -26.71
C ALA A 11 -27.62 -25.18 -25.91
N LEU A 12 -27.90 -24.78 -24.65
CA LEU A 12 -26.95 -24.06 -23.79
C LEU A 12 -26.09 -24.96 -22.87
N ARG A 13 -26.13 -26.29 -23.05
CA ARG A 13 -25.39 -27.25 -22.19
C ARG A 13 -24.10 -27.83 -22.80
N THR A 14 -23.63 -27.33 -23.94
CA THR A 14 -22.40 -27.83 -24.56
C THR A 14 -21.37 -26.72 -24.74
N SER A 15 -20.70 -26.33 -23.65
CA SER A 15 -19.41 -25.63 -23.69
C SER A 15 -18.82 -25.48 -22.28
N ILE A 16 -18.34 -26.59 -21.71
CA ILE A 16 -17.36 -26.53 -20.62
C ILE A 16 -16.25 -27.52 -20.97
N SER A 17 -15.19 -26.98 -21.56
CA SER A 17 -13.92 -27.69 -21.79
C SER A 17 -13.02 -27.48 -20.58
N ALA A 18 -12.71 -28.55 -19.86
CA ALA A 18 -11.73 -28.57 -18.78
C ALA A 18 -10.32 -28.83 -19.35
N PRO A 19 -9.28 -28.07 -18.95
CA PRO A 19 -7.91 -28.46 -19.22
C PRO A 19 -7.40 -29.48 -18.19
N LYS A 20 -6.84 -30.57 -18.72
CA LYS A 20 -6.20 -31.67 -17.99
C LYS A 20 -4.91 -31.22 -17.31
N VAL A 21 -4.76 -31.67 -16.06
CA VAL A 21 -3.48 -31.72 -15.34
C VAL A 21 -2.66 -32.88 -15.89
N THR A 22 -1.45 -32.61 -16.36
CA THR A 22 -0.45 -33.65 -16.67
C THR A 22 0.83 -33.35 -15.90
N ASN A 23 1.09 -34.17 -14.89
CA ASN A 23 2.40 -34.31 -14.26
C ASN A 23 3.35 -34.98 -15.26
N GLN A 24 4.50 -34.35 -15.53
CA GLN A 24 5.65 -35.02 -16.15
C GLN A 24 6.89 -34.83 -15.28
N LEU A 25 7.36 -35.95 -14.74
CA LEU A 25 8.63 -36.16 -14.06
C LEU A 25 9.58 -36.85 -15.06
N CYS A 26 10.62 -36.17 -15.56
CA CYS A 26 11.85 -36.75 -16.13
C CYS A 26 12.90 -35.61 -16.12
N ALA A 27 14.04 -35.64 -15.43
CA ALA A 27 15.26 -36.46 -15.59
C ALA A 27 16.44 -35.53 -15.94
N ASN A 28 17.45 -35.52 -15.08
CA ASN A 28 18.70 -34.76 -15.21
C ASN A 28 19.49 -35.19 -16.46
N ALA A 29 19.91 -34.22 -17.28
CA ALA A 29 20.91 -34.43 -18.33
C ALA A 29 22.13 -33.54 -18.08
N ARG A 30 23.26 -34.19 -17.78
CA ARG A 30 24.61 -33.62 -17.70
C ARG A 30 25.08 -33.22 -19.09
N TRP A 31 25.56 -31.99 -19.26
CA TRP A 31 26.26 -31.58 -20.48
C TRP A 31 27.72 -31.26 -20.14
N VAL A 32 28.61 -32.05 -20.73
CA VAL A 32 30.07 -31.92 -20.73
C VAL A 32 30.44 -31.14 -21.99
N SER A 33 31.33 -30.16 -21.88
CA SER A 33 31.92 -29.46 -23.03
C SER A 33 33.45 -29.50 -22.91
N PRO A 34 34.21 -29.88 -23.95
CA PRO A 34 35.66 -29.86 -23.92
C PRO A 34 36.26 -28.54 -24.45
N ILE A 35 37.37 -28.20 -23.80
CA ILE A 35 38.44 -27.22 -24.04
C ILE A 35 39.00 -27.42 -25.48
N SER A 36 39.49 -26.48 -26.30
CA SER A 36 40.55 -25.46 -26.12
C SER A 36 40.80 -24.72 -27.45
N ARG A 37 41.24 -23.46 -27.46
CA ARG A 37 42.65 -23.06 -27.77
C ARG A 37 42.84 -21.53 -27.75
N ILE A 38 43.97 -21.13 -27.20
CA ILE A 38 44.45 -19.77 -26.90
C ILE A 38 45.55 -19.40 -27.93
N THR A 39 45.63 -18.13 -28.33
CA THR A 39 46.89 -17.46 -28.70
C THR A 39 46.97 -16.07 -28.04
N PRO A 40 48.18 -15.57 -27.72
CA PRO A 40 48.39 -14.55 -26.70
C PRO A 40 48.56 -13.13 -27.29
N TYR A 41 48.15 -12.11 -26.55
CA TYR A 41 48.70 -10.76 -26.71
C TYR A 41 49.07 -10.17 -25.34
N ILE A 42 50.12 -9.37 -25.39
CA ILE A 42 51.07 -9.04 -24.34
C ILE A 42 50.50 -8.08 -23.30
N GLN A 43 51.00 -8.28 -22.08
CA GLN A 43 50.71 -7.60 -20.83
C GLN A 43 51.08 -6.10 -20.86
N THR A 44 50.19 -5.28 -20.29
CA THR A 44 50.59 -4.08 -19.55
C THR A 44 50.20 -4.29 -18.09
N TYR A 45 51.19 -4.71 -17.29
CA TYR A 45 51.07 -4.77 -15.83
C TYR A 45 50.89 -3.36 -15.28
N ARG A 46 49.70 -3.08 -14.75
CA ARG A 46 49.50 -2.01 -13.76
C ARG A 46 49.21 -2.66 -12.42
N ASN A 47 50.28 -2.94 -11.67
CA ASN A 47 50.20 -3.34 -10.28
C ASN A 47 49.56 -2.20 -9.48
N ASN A 48 48.30 -2.34 -9.13
CA ASN A 48 47.71 -1.62 -8.00
C ASN A 48 47.14 -2.64 -7.02
N SER A 49 48.03 -3.36 -6.37
CA SER A 49 47.71 -4.25 -5.26
C SER A 49 47.53 -3.43 -3.98
N SER A 50 46.33 -2.85 -3.81
CA SER A 50 45.83 -2.46 -2.49
C SER A 50 44.78 -3.49 -2.07
N HIS A 51 45.25 -4.69 -1.72
CA HIS A 51 44.47 -5.59 -0.88
C HIS A 51 44.36 -4.98 0.52
N ALA A 52 43.46 -4.01 0.66
CA ALA A 52 42.84 -3.73 1.94
C ALA A 52 42.06 -5.00 2.33
N ARG A 53 42.76 -5.95 2.96
CA ARG A 53 42.11 -7.06 3.64
C ARG A 53 41.19 -6.44 4.69
N PRO A 54 39.88 -6.72 4.69
CA PRO A 54 39.08 -6.35 5.84
C PRO A 54 39.73 -7.03 7.05
N VAL A 55 40.04 -6.24 8.07
CA VAL A 55 40.44 -6.77 9.38
C VAL A 55 39.42 -7.85 9.73
N ARG A 56 39.90 -9.06 10.02
CA ARG A 56 39.08 -10.18 10.52
C ARG A 56 38.05 -9.60 11.48
N MET A 57 36.77 -9.63 11.10
CA MET A 57 35.72 -9.39 12.07
C MET A 57 35.86 -10.51 13.10
N VAL A 58 36.40 -10.16 14.28
CA VAL A 58 36.28 -11.01 15.45
C VAL A 58 34.77 -11.21 15.61
N PRO A 59 34.27 -12.45 15.58
CA PRO A 59 32.86 -12.68 15.86
C PRO A 59 32.60 -12.04 17.21
N ARG A 60 31.75 -10.99 17.25
CA ARG A 60 31.27 -10.48 18.51
C ARG A 60 30.64 -11.68 19.20
N ALA A 61 31.22 -12.12 20.31
CA ALA A 61 30.64 -13.19 21.10
C ALA A 61 29.27 -12.69 21.56
N HIS A 62 28.23 -13.02 20.78
CA HIS A 62 26.87 -12.83 21.22
C HIS A 62 26.69 -13.79 22.38
N THR A 63 26.40 -13.25 23.56
CA THR A 63 25.99 -14.07 24.69
C THR A 63 24.81 -14.92 24.25
N ALA A 64 24.83 -16.21 24.58
CA ALA A 64 23.73 -17.11 24.25
C ALA A 64 22.43 -16.54 24.80
N LYS A 65 21.31 -16.71 24.07
CA LYS A 65 20.00 -16.26 24.55
C LYS A 65 19.79 -16.87 25.95
N PRO A 66 19.33 -16.10 26.95
CA PRO A 66 19.01 -16.64 28.26
C PRO A 66 18.06 -17.83 28.10
N ALA A 67 18.41 -18.98 28.67
CA ALA A 67 17.57 -20.18 28.64
C ALA A 67 16.31 -20.02 29.50
N SER A 68 16.36 -19.11 30.47
CA SER A 68 15.25 -18.80 31.36
C SER A 68 14.45 -17.60 30.84
N ARG A 69 13.12 -17.72 30.92
CA ARG A 69 12.17 -16.61 30.77
C ARG A 69 11.74 -16.05 32.12
N ASP A 70 12.33 -16.56 33.20
CA ASP A 70 12.04 -16.10 34.55
C ASP A 70 12.54 -14.66 34.69
N ARG A 71 11.58 -13.75 34.82
CA ARG A 71 11.81 -12.31 34.92
C ARG A 71 12.04 -11.88 36.38
N GLY A 72 12.17 -12.85 37.29
CA GLY A 72 12.15 -12.62 38.72
C GLY A 72 10.73 -12.34 39.22
N PRO A 73 10.58 -12.11 40.53
CA PRO A 73 9.31 -11.68 41.11
C PRO A 73 8.84 -10.37 40.48
N GLN A 74 7.54 -10.13 40.50
CA GLN A 74 6.94 -8.92 39.94
C GLN A 74 7.59 -7.68 40.56
N SER A 75 8.15 -6.80 39.73
CA SER A 75 8.82 -5.58 40.16
C SER A 75 7.83 -4.70 40.93
N THR A 76 8.21 -4.24 42.12
CA THR A 76 7.42 -3.27 42.93
C THR A 76 7.84 -1.83 42.67
N GLU A 77 8.67 -1.60 41.67
CA GLU A 77 9.16 -0.31 41.23
C GLU A 77 8.11 0.37 40.34
N ASP A 78 7.78 1.63 40.65
CA ASP A 78 6.85 2.49 39.88
C ASP A 78 7.31 2.74 38.42
N THR A 79 8.50 2.26 38.06
CA THR A 79 9.07 2.29 36.69
C THR A 79 8.46 1.23 35.76
N GLN A 80 7.37 0.55 36.16
CA GLN A 80 6.58 -0.23 35.21
C GLN A 80 5.84 0.75 34.30
N THR A 81 6.47 1.12 33.18
CA THR A 81 5.92 2.08 32.21
C THR A 81 4.51 1.69 31.79
N ASP A 82 3.52 2.43 32.28
CA ASP A 82 2.14 2.31 31.82
C ASP A 82 2.03 2.96 30.43
N PHE A 83 1.82 2.15 29.40
CA PHE A 83 1.68 2.61 28.02
C PHE A 83 0.46 3.54 27.85
N ALA A 84 -0.55 3.43 28.71
CA ALA A 84 -1.67 4.37 28.72
C ALA A 84 -1.24 5.74 29.24
N ALA A 85 -0.38 5.80 30.27
CA ALA A 85 0.16 7.03 30.83
C ALA A 85 1.15 7.75 29.90
N LEU A 86 1.72 7.05 28.90
CA LEU A 86 2.59 7.65 27.88
C LEU A 86 1.85 8.17 26.64
N ASN A 87 0.53 8.02 26.57
CA ASN A 87 -0.23 8.56 25.46
C ASN A 87 -0.43 10.07 25.63
N VAL A 88 0.58 10.85 25.19
CA VAL A 88 0.59 12.32 25.27
C VAL A 88 -0.60 12.97 24.55
N LEU A 89 -1.18 12.30 23.55
CA LEU A 89 -2.35 12.78 22.80
C LEU A 89 -3.68 12.25 23.36
N GLY A 90 -3.67 11.43 24.41
CA GLY A 90 -4.87 10.78 24.93
C GLY A 90 -5.94 11.74 25.47
N ASN A 91 -5.55 12.96 25.83
CA ASN A 91 -6.47 14.02 26.27
C ASN A 91 -7.01 14.88 25.12
N ILE A 92 -6.52 14.70 23.89
CA ILE A 92 -7.02 15.43 22.72
C ILE A 92 -8.19 14.62 22.14
N PRO A 93 -9.38 15.23 21.98
CA PRO A 93 -10.50 14.52 21.38
C PRO A 93 -10.12 14.07 19.96
N ALA A 94 -10.37 12.78 19.68
CA ALA A 94 -10.20 12.24 18.34
C ALA A 94 -11.05 13.03 17.34
N PRO A 95 -10.59 13.19 16.09
CA PRO A 95 -11.37 13.86 15.07
C PRO A 95 -12.65 13.06 14.81
N THR A 96 -13.79 13.74 14.64
CA THR A 96 -15.09 13.09 14.39
C THR A 96 -15.09 12.22 13.13
N THR A 97 -14.16 12.48 12.20
CA THR A 97 -13.95 11.68 10.99
C THR A 97 -12.76 10.72 11.10
N ALA A 98 -12.34 10.35 12.30
CA ALA A 98 -11.35 9.31 12.51
C ALA A 98 -11.82 8.00 11.84
N ILE A 99 -10.89 7.31 11.20
CA ILE A 99 -11.15 6.03 10.55
C ILE A 99 -11.01 4.93 11.59
N ASP A 100 -12.11 4.23 11.87
CA ASP A 100 -12.16 3.11 12.82
C ASP A 100 -11.76 1.80 12.14
N ALA A 101 -12.30 1.53 10.95
CA ALA A 101 -11.98 0.32 10.20
C ALA A 101 -11.87 0.56 8.69
N CYS A 102 -10.82 -0.02 8.10
CA CYS A 102 -10.67 -0.15 6.66
C CYS A 102 -11.15 -1.54 6.22
N LEU A 103 -12.22 -1.59 5.44
CA LEU A 103 -12.81 -2.81 4.90
C LEU A 103 -12.35 -3.06 3.46
N ASP A 104 -12.62 -4.27 2.97
CA ASP A 104 -12.33 -4.60 1.56
C ASP A 104 -13.20 -3.77 0.60
N ASN A 105 -14.42 -3.45 1.00
CA ASN A 105 -15.40 -2.72 0.19
C ASN A 105 -15.74 -1.33 0.75
N GLY A 106 -14.94 -0.77 1.65
CA GLY A 106 -15.22 0.57 2.18
C GLY A 106 -14.55 0.89 3.50
N PHE A 107 -15.18 1.76 4.28
CA PHE A 107 -14.61 2.37 5.47
C PHE A 107 -15.68 2.58 6.54
N HIS A 108 -15.30 2.39 7.80
CA HIS A 108 -16.08 2.82 8.97
C HIS A 108 -15.37 4.00 9.63
N LEU A 109 -16.14 5.04 9.93
CA LEU A 109 -15.68 6.22 10.65
C LEU A 109 -16.25 6.23 12.07
N ASP A 110 -15.57 6.93 12.96
CA ASP A 110 -15.92 7.01 14.39
C ASP A 110 -17.30 7.66 14.64
N ASN A 111 -17.71 8.59 13.77
CA ASN A 111 -19.08 9.16 13.79
C ASN A 111 -20.20 8.19 13.38
N GLY A 112 -19.89 6.91 13.16
CA GLY A 112 -20.84 5.88 12.74
C GLY A 112 -21.12 5.85 11.24
N LEU A 113 -20.52 6.75 10.45
CA LEU A 113 -20.66 6.75 8.99
C LEU A 113 -19.92 5.54 8.41
N LYS A 114 -20.61 4.83 7.49
CA LYS A 114 -20.08 3.66 6.80
C LYS A 114 -20.11 3.90 5.30
N LEU A 115 -18.94 4.05 4.69
CA LEU A 115 -18.82 3.98 3.24
C LEU A 115 -18.81 2.51 2.84
N THR A 116 -19.68 2.14 1.91
CA THR A 116 -19.81 0.78 1.39
C THR A 116 -19.76 0.81 -0.14
N ASN A 117 -20.05 -0.30 -0.83
CA ASN A 117 -20.06 -0.41 -2.31
C ASN A 117 -18.69 -0.26 -2.99
N GLY A 118 -17.62 -0.31 -2.21
CA GLY A 118 -16.25 -0.15 -2.69
C GLY A 118 -15.90 1.29 -3.03
N ASP A 119 -16.67 2.27 -2.59
CA ASP A 119 -16.35 3.67 -2.80
C ASP A 119 -15.07 4.07 -2.08
N GLY A 120 -14.30 4.96 -2.69
CA GLY A 120 -13.19 5.61 -2.02
C GLY A 120 -13.69 6.58 -0.97
N LEU A 121 -12.79 6.97 -0.08
CA LEU A 121 -13.01 7.93 0.97
C LEU A 121 -12.13 9.15 0.72
N LEU A 122 -12.74 10.34 0.61
CA LEU A 122 -12.03 11.61 0.60
C LEU A 122 -12.39 12.37 1.88
N LEU A 123 -11.38 12.64 2.69
CA LEU A 123 -11.46 13.38 3.95
C LEU A 123 -10.82 14.74 3.75
N VAL A 124 -11.61 15.82 3.93
CA VAL A 124 -11.13 17.20 3.79
C VAL A 124 -11.88 18.07 4.78
N GLY A 125 -11.15 18.88 5.57
CA GLY A 125 -11.77 19.87 6.46
C GLY A 125 -12.63 19.27 7.59
N GLY A 126 -12.35 18.03 7.99
CA GLY A 126 -13.16 17.32 8.99
C GLY A 126 -14.48 16.75 8.45
N GLU A 127 -14.65 16.69 7.13
CA GLU A 127 -15.78 16.05 6.47
C GLU A 127 -15.35 14.84 5.65
N ALA A 128 -16.26 13.88 5.47
CA ALA A 128 -16.03 12.64 4.74
C ALA A 128 -16.93 12.54 3.51
N PHE A 129 -16.31 12.35 2.35
CA PHE A 129 -16.97 12.27 1.05
C PHE A 129 -16.73 10.92 0.38
N SER A 130 -17.73 10.44 -0.35
CA SER A 130 -17.55 9.31 -1.27
C SER A 130 -16.70 9.75 -2.46
N TRP A 131 -15.58 9.08 -2.68
CA TRP A 131 -14.62 9.42 -3.72
C TRP A 131 -14.55 8.33 -4.79
N ARG A 132 -14.82 8.69 -6.03
CA ARG A 132 -14.88 7.76 -7.17
C ARG A 132 -14.15 8.31 -8.39
N PRO A 133 -12.83 8.53 -8.31
CA PRO A 133 -12.09 9.21 -9.37
C PRO A 133 -12.11 8.45 -10.71
N TRP A 134 -12.30 7.13 -10.70
CA TRP A 134 -12.47 6.30 -11.89
C TRP A 134 -13.74 6.62 -12.70
N THR A 135 -14.77 7.19 -12.07
CA THR A 135 -16.02 7.51 -12.76
C THR A 135 -15.88 8.71 -13.70
N ALA A 136 -14.95 9.62 -13.43
CA ALA A 136 -14.70 10.79 -14.27
C ALA A 136 -14.16 10.40 -15.65
N THR A 137 -13.35 9.34 -15.71
CA THR A 137 -12.82 8.78 -16.96
C THR A 137 -13.75 7.73 -17.60
N GLY A 138 -14.95 7.52 -17.04
CA GLY A 138 -15.90 6.51 -17.51
C GLY A 138 -15.40 5.07 -17.35
N GLY A 139 -14.37 4.85 -16.53
CA GLY A 139 -13.69 3.58 -16.35
C GLY A 139 -14.07 2.85 -15.07
N GLU A 140 -13.56 1.63 -14.94
CA GLU A 140 -13.57 0.88 -13.68
C GLU A 140 -12.39 1.32 -12.79
N LYS A 141 -12.38 0.88 -11.52
CA LYS A 141 -11.29 1.18 -10.57
C LYS A 141 -9.90 0.78 -11.08
N ASN A 142 -9.83 -0.23 -11.94
CA ASN A 142 -8.56 -0.69 -12.52
C ASN A 142 -7.98 0.31 -13.54
N ALA A 143 -8.79 1.21 -14.09
CA ALA A 143 -8.34 2.26 -15.01
C ALA A 143 -7.50 3.35 -14.33
N MET A 144 -7.41 3.36 -12.99
CA MET A 144 -6.57 4.30 -12.23
C MET A 144 -5.07 3.95 -12.25
N VAL A 145 -4.70 2.81 -12.84
CA VAL A 145 -3.31 2.42 -13.03
C VAL A 145 -3.01 2.45 -14.52
N ASN A 146 -2.06 3.31 -14.92
CA ASN A 146 -1.67 3.42 -16.32
C ASN A 146 -0.83 2.22 -16.78
N GLU A 147 -0.54 2.13 -18.07
CA GLU A 147 0.27 1.06 -18.67
C GLU A 147 1.67 0.93 -18.06
N LYS A 148 2.18 2.01 -17.44
CA LYS A 148 3.48 2.05 -16.76
C LYS A 148 3.40 1.58 -15.30
N GLY A 149 2.23 1.15 -14.83
CA GLY A 149 2.00 0.73 -13.46
C GLY A 149 1.95 1.88 -12.46
N GLN A 150 1.67 3.11 -12.90
CA GLN A 150 1.59 4.29 -12.06
C GLN A 150 0.14 4.66 -11.77
N PHE A 151 -0.13 5.15 -10.56
CA PHE A 151 -1.43 5.67 -10.19
C PHE A 151 -1.67 7.01 -10.89
N GLU A 152 -2.76 7.09 -11.65
CA GLU A 152 -3.12 8.23 -12.47
C GLU A 152 -4.61 8.46 -12.40
N VAL A 153 -4.99 9.69 -12.07
CA VAL A 153 -6.38 10.13 -11.92
C VAL A 153 -6.53 11.54 -12.47
N ASP A 154 -7.70 11.80 -13.02
CA ASP A 154 -7.98 13.06 -13.70
C ASP A 154 -8.08 14.24 -12.70
N GLU A 155 -8.00 15.47 -13.20
CA GLU A 155 -7.87 16.68 -12.37
C GLU A 155 -9.11 16.94 -11.52
N GLN A 156 -10.29 16.63 -12.07
CA GLN A 156 -11.59 16.79 -11.42
C GLN A 156 -11.71 15.88 -10.20
N ALA A 157 -10.93 14.79 -10.11
CA ALA A 157 -10.85 13.97 -8.90
C ALA A 157 -10.36 14.76 -7.66
N TRP A 158 -9.62 15.84 -7.89
CA TRP A 158 -9.02 16.69 -6.87
C TRP A 158 -9.72 18.05 -6.74
N GLY A 159 -10.79 18.29 -7.51
CA GLY A 159 -11.45 19.60 -7.58
C GLY A 159 -11.90 20.13 -6.22
N LEU A 160 -12.31 19.26 -5.30
CA LEU A 160 -12.71 19.65 -3.95
C LEU A 160 -11.57 20.36 -3.19
N LEU A 161 -10.31 19.94 -3.37
CA LEU A 161 -9.15 20.56 -2.71
C LEU A 161 -8.93 22.01 -3.15
N GLY A 162 -9.37 22.37 -4.36
CA GLY A 162 -9.30 23.74 -4.86
C GLY A 162 -10.39 24.66 -4.29
N LEU A 163 -11.47 24.09 -3.75
CA LEU A 163 -12.64 24.82 -3.26
C LEU A 163 -12.64 25.03 -1.75
N VAL A 164 -11.92 24.21 -1.00
CA VAL A 164 -11.90 24.26 0.47
C VAL A 164 -10.89 25.31 0.98
N TRP A 165 -11.29 26.06 2.01
CA TRP A 165 -10.45 27.00 2.75
C TRP A 165 -10.67 26.89 4.27
N PRO A 166 -9.65 26.73 5.15
CA PRO A 166 -8.40 25.99 5.06
C PRO A 166 -7.96 25.30 3.78
N ARG A 167 -6.87 25.65 3.09
CA ARG A 167 -6.32 24.72 2.11
C ARG A 167 -5.44 23.75 2.89
N PRO A 168 -5.62 22.42 2.74
CA PRO A 168 -4.79 21.46 3.45
C PRO A 168 -3.34 21.53 2.98
N ASP A 169 -2.40 21.38 3.90
CA ASP A 169 -0.96 21.41 3.64
C ASP A 169 -0.45 20.03 3.17
N LEU A 170 -1.11 18.97 3.62
CA LEU A 170 -0.75 17.58 3.32
C LEU A 170 -1.98 16.77 2.88
N LEU A 171 -1.81 16.02 1.79
CA LEU A 171 -2.74 15.02 1.29
C LEU A 171 -2.10 13.63 1.40
N ILE A 172 -2.72 12.76 2.18
CA ILE A 172 -2.34 11.36 2.30
C ILE A 172 -3.18 10.53 1.32
N ILE A 173 -2.53 9.80 0.42
CA ILE A 173 -3.20 8.93 -0.54
C ILE A 173 -3.05 7.47 -0.10
N GLY A 174 -4.17 6.82 0.19
CA GLY A 174 -4.28 5.38 0.48
C GLY A 174 -4.64 4.59 -0.76
N MET A 175 -3.74 3.75 -1.26
CA MET A 175 -3.88 3.02 -2.54
C MET A 175 -4.42 1.59 -2.39
N GLY A 176 -5.26 1.32 -1.40
CA GLY A 176 -5.82 -0.02 -1.15
C GLY A 176 -4.81 -0.93 -0.44
N ALA A 177 -4.71 -2.19 -0.87
CA ALA A 177 -3.83 -3.19 -0.26
C ALA A 177 -2.35 -3.04 -0.64
N SER A 178 -2.02 -2.27 -1.67
CA SER A 178 -0.65 -2.14 -2.19
C SER A 178 -0.40 -0.73 -2.69
N VAL A 179 0.87 -0.32 -2.67
CA VAL A 179 1.27 1.02 -3.06
C VAL A 179 1.72 1.05 -4.52
N PHE A 180 1.25 2.05 -5.26
CA PHE A 180 1.66 2.32 -6.64
C PHE A 180 2.41 3.65 -6.73
N PRO A 181 3.41 3.78 -7.60
CA PRO A 181 4.04 5.08 -7.85
C PRO A 181 3.03 6.08 -8.41
N LEU A 182 2.98 7.30 -7.87
CA LEU A 182 2.14 8.35 -8.43
C LEU A 182 2.67 8.83 -9.78
N SER A 183 1.80 9.01 -10.76
CA SER A 183 2.19 9.58 -12.05
C SER A 183 2.77 11.00 -11.85
N PRO A 184 3.79 11.40 -12.64
CA PRO A 184 4.33 12.76 -12.55
C PRO A 184 3.29 13.84 -12.81
N GLU A 185 2.30 13.56 -13.66
CA GLU A 185 1.23 14.49 -14.00
C GLU A 185 0.26 14.70 -12.83
N THR A 186 -0.23 13.62 -12.22
CA THR A 186 -1.09 13.70 -11.03
C THR A 186 -0.35 14.41 -9.89
N ARG A 187 0.93 14.11 -9.68
CA ARG A 187 1.75 14.82 -8.67
C ARG A 187 1.85 16.33 -8.97
N ARG A 188 2.08 16.72 -10.23
CA ARG A 188 2.12 18.14 -10.62
C ARG A 188 0.79 18.84 -10.36
N ARG A 189 -0.33 18.22 -10.70
CA ARG A 189 -1.68 18.78 -10.47
C ARG A 189 -1.94 19.03 -8.98
N ILE A 190 -1.62 18.07 -8.11
CA ILE A 190 -1.76 18.23 -6.66
C ILE A 190 -0.81 19.32 -6.13
N ASN A 191 0.46 19.31 -6.55
CA ASN A 191 1.42 20.34 -6.13
C ASN A 191 1.04 21.75 -6.62
N ALA A 192 0.36 21.88 -7.76
CA ALA A 192 -0.12 23.17 -8.26
C ALA A 192 -1.23 23.76 -7.38
N LEU A 193 -1.96 22.92 -6.64
CA LEU A 193 -2.85 23.35 -5.58
C LEU A 193 -2.08 23.81 -4.34
N GLY A 194 -0.76 23.63 -4.26
CA GLY A 194 0.04 23.97 -3.08
C GLY A 194 -0.05 22.93 -1.95
N VAL A 195 -0.55 21.73 -2.26
CA VAL A 195 -0.72 20.64 -1.30
C VAL A 195 0.42 19.65 -1.47
N ARG A 196 1.04 19.21 -0.37
CA ARG A 196 2.06 18.14 -0.39
C ARG A 196 1.38 16.79 -0.45
N VAL A 197 1.99 15.83 -1.15
CA VAL A 197 1.41 14.48 -1.30
C VAL A 197 2.26 13.42 -0.59
N GLU A 198 1.59 12.54 0.14
CA GLU A 198 2.16 11.32 0.73
C GLU A 198 1.39 10.10 0.22
N VAL A 199 2.09 9.02 -0.09
CA VAL A 199 1.51 7.86 -0.76
C VAL A 199 1.78 6.61 0.08
N LEU A 200 0.72 5.95 0.51
CA LEU A 200 0.75 4.77 1.37
C LEU A 200 -0.33 3.75 0.95
N ASP A 201 -0.27 2.56 1.54
CA ASP A 201 -1.40 1.63 1.54
C ASP A 201 -2.49 2.15 2.49
N THR A 202 -3.73 1.76 2.24
CA THR A 202 -4.89 2.35 2.91
C THR A 202 -4.90 2.17 4.43
N ARG A 203 -4.36 1.06 4.94
CA ARG A 203 -4.33 0.81 6.39
C ARG A 203 -3.36 1.75 7.09
N ASN A 204 -2.17 1.92 6.52
CA ASN A 204 -1.17 2.83 7.07
C ASN A 204 -1.57 4.29 6.86
N ALA A 205 -2.16 4.63 5.71
CA ALA A 205 -2.72 5.95 5.45
C ALA A 205 -3.78 6.35 6.50
N ALA A 206 -4.67 5.42 6.87
CA ALA A 206 -5.71 5.67 7.86
C ALA A 206 -5.12 5.97 9.25
N ALA A 207 -4.14 5.16 9.68
CA ALA A 207 -3.45 5.38 10.94
C ALA A 207 -2.72 6.73 10.96
N GLN A 208 -2.02 7.06 9.87
CA GLN A 208 -1.29 8.33 9.77
C GLN A 208 -2.23 9.54 9.76
N PHE A 209 -3.36 9.46 9.03
CA PHE A 209 -4.38 10.50 9.04
C PHE A 209 -4.91 10.74 10.44
N ASN A 210 -5.32 9.68 11.16
CA ASN A 210 -5.88 9.81 12.50
C ASN A 210 -4.89 10.49 13.47
N LEU A 211 -3.60 10.12 13.40
CA LEU A 211 -2.55 10.74 14.20
C LEU A 211 -2.39 12.22 13.86
N LEU A 212 -2.15 12.55 12.59
CA LEU A 212 -1.87 13.93 12.19
C LEU A 212 -3.08 14.84 12.37
N ALA A 213 -4.28 14.34 12.11
CA ALA A 213 -5.53 15.07 12.34
C ALA A 213 -5.78 15.35 13.83
N THR A 214 -5.30 14.48 14.72
CA THR A 214 -5.35 14.71 16.17
C THR A 214 -4.28 15.73 16.62
N GLU A 215 -3.07 15.66 16.05
CA GLU A 215 -1.96 16.55 16.44
C GLU A 215 -2.09 17.98 15.89
N ARG A 216 -2.45 18.10 14.61
CA ARG A 216 -2.44 19.36 13.85
C ARG A 216 -3.82 19.90 13.53
N GLY A 217 -4.85 19.06 13.71
CA GLY A 217 -6.22 19.37 13.34
C GLY A 217 -6.59 18.88 11.94
N VAL A 218 -7.90 18.73 11.72
CA VAL A 218 -8.50 18.19 10.50
C VAL A 218 -8.48 19.16 9.30
N SER A 219 -8.17 20.43 9.52
CA SER A 219 -8.11 21.44 8.45
C SER A 219 -6.79 21.41 7.68
N GLU A 220 -5.69 21.01 8.34
CA GLU A 220 -4.35 21.00 7.73
C GLU A 220 -4.08 19.73 6.93
N ILE A 221 -4.79 18.64 7.25
CA ILE A 221 -4.54 17.30 6.70
C ILE A 221 -5.77 16.80 5.94
N ALA A 222 -5.56 16.43 4.70
CA ALA A 222 -6.55 15.75 3.86
C ALA A 222 -6.12 14.30 3.60
N ALA A 223 -7.09 13.44 3.31
CA ALA A 223 -6.85 12.04 2.99
C ALA A 223 -7.72 11.60 1.81
N ALA A 224 -7.16 10.84 0.87
CA ALA A 224 -7.89 10.22 -0.23
C ALA A 224 -7.55 8.73 -0.29
N MET A 225 -8.49 7.86 0.01
CA MET A 225 -8.24 6.43 0.23
C MET A 225 -9.13 5.56 -0.65
N ILE A 226 -8.55 4.49 -1.18
CA ILE A 226 -9.24 3.44 -1.94
C ILE A 226 -9.43 2.24 -1.00
N PRO A 227 -10.58 1.54 -1.00
CA PRO A 227 -10.78 0.37 -0.14
C PRO A 227 -9.73 -0.72 -0.35
N ILE A 228 -9.46 -1.49 0.71
CA ILE A 228 -8.40 -2.51 0.73
C ILE A 228 -8.62 -3.59 -0.34
N GLY A 229 -9.86 -3.87 -0.71
CA GLY A 229 -10.19 -4.88 -1.71
C GLY A 229 -9.74 -4.52 -3.12
N TRP A 230 -9.31 -3.28 -3.37
CA TRP A 230 -8.73 -2.89 -4.66
C TRP A 230 -7.29 -3.39 -4.80
N LYS A 231 -7.02 -4.08 -5.91
CA LYS A 231 -5.71 -4.70 -6.21
C LYS A 231 -4.95 -4.01 -7.34
N GLY A 232 -5.56 -3.03 -8.01
CA GLY A 232 -4.94 -2.28 -9.11
C GLY A 232 -4.51 -3.13 -10.32
N ARG A 233 -5.01 -4.36 -10.45
CA ARG A 233 -4.72 -5.34 -11.51
C ARG A 233 -5.91 -6.27 -11.70
#